data_AF-A0A1F8AF00-F1
#
_entry.id   AF-A0A1F8AF00-F1
#
_cell.length_a   1.000
_cell.length_b   1.000
_cell.length_c   1.000
_cell.angle_alpha   90.00
_cell.angle_beta   90.00
_cell.angle_gamma   90.00
#
_symmetry.space_group_name_H-M   'P 1'
#
loop_
_entity.id
_entity.type
_entity.pdbx_description
1 polymer ?
#
loop_
_entity_poly.entity_id
_entity_poly.type
_entity_poly.pdbx_seq_one_letter_code
_entity_poly.pdbx_strand_id
1 'polypeptide(L)'
;MGSIEVGNIPPPGAWDSHVHIVDEDQFPLHPLHPFRPKKAPLSSLQAFHRSLGIQHACLIAFSVYHTDYSSILDALSRLGKGRAVACIDPSTVSDEELQQLHDAGVRGIRLNMRTRGDPLNKAAVLAAADRVRPFGWVIQVYIALEQIVEFAPLVPQIGLPVVIDHIGAPDQARGPGRLQPGYAELIDLLRTGQVWTKLSGTYRFPNLPDLDEYVADILRTAPDRVVWASDWPHSGGVEANPGGDRKNVQEYRQVDDAAFIARCRQWCRDVEGGTGEQLARKIWVENPRKLWQWDDDE
;
A
#
# COMPACT_ATOMS: atom_id res chain seq x y z
N MET A 1 -21.62 12.15 14.36
CA MET A 1 -21.45 12.18 12.89
C MET A 1 -21.27 13.65 12.51
N GLY A 2 -20.03 14.13 12.49
CA GLY A 2 -19.74 15.48 12.02
C GLY A 2 -19.81 15.49 10.49
N SER A 3 -20.52 16.47 9.93
CA SER A 3 -20.54 16.71 8.49
C SER A 3 -19.13 16.97 7.98
N ILE A 4 -18.66 16.16 7.03
CA ILE A 4 -17.37 16.37 6.37
C ILE A 4 -17.47 17.65 5.54
N GLU A 5 -16.62 18.65 5.81
CA GLU A 5 -16.56 19.86 5.01
C GLU A 5 -16.21 19.51 3.55
N VAL A 6 -16.85 20.18 2.59
CA VAL A 6 -16.79 19.89 1.14
C VAL A 6 -15.36 19.86 0.56
N GLY A 7 -14.36 20.41 1.25
CA GLY A 7 -12.94 20.37 0.87
C GLY A 7 -12.10 19.21 1.44
N ASN A 8 -12.70 18.33 2.25
CA ASN A 8 -12.03 17.24 2.98
C ASN A 8 -12.48 15.83 2.55
N ILE A 9 -13.14 15.72 1.38
CA ILE A 9 -13.46 14.43 0.76
C ILE A 9 -12.46 14.10 -0.35
N PRO A 10 -12.27 12.80 -0.68
CA PRO A 10 -11.54 12.40 -1.88
C PRO A 10 -12.21 12.97 -3.15
N PRO A 11 -11.42 13.29 -4.20
CA PRO A 11 -11.98 13.72 -5.48
C PRO A 11 -12.79 12.60 -6.16
N PRO A 12 -13.76 12.91 -7.03
CA PRO A 12 -14.46 11.90 -7.83
C PRO A 12 -13.48 11.01 -8.62
N GLY A 13 -13.76 9.71 -8.69
CA GLY A 13 -12.84 8.73 -9.27
C GLY A 13 -11.70 8.31 -8.34
N ALA A 14 -11.77 8.65 -7.05
CA ALA A 14 -10.73 8.32 -6.08
C ALA A 14 -10.49 6.82 -5.94
N TRP A 15 -9.22 6.48 -5.87
CA TRP A 15 -8.69 5.16 -5.56
C TRP A 15 -8.26 5.06 -4.11
N ASP A 16 -8.48 3.87 -3.54
CA ASP A 16 -7.76 3.39 -2.39
C ASP A 16 -6.72 2.35 -2.83
N SER A 17 -5.43 2.73 -2.79
CA SER A 17 -4.34 1.94 -3.37
C SER A 17 -3.72 0.91 -2.40
N HIS A 18 -4.30 0.71 -1.21
CA HIS A 18 -3.85 -0.33 -0.29
C HIS A 18 -4.97 -0.74 0.65
N VAL A 19 -5.61 -1.87 0.37
CA VAL A 19 -6.61 -2.47 1.26
C VAL A 19 -6.43 -3.97 1.33
N HIS A 20 -6.77 -4.54 2.48
CA HIS A 20 -6.78 -5.98 2.69
C HIS A 20 -8.20 -6.47 2.94
N ILE A 21 -8.50 -7.68 2.51
CA ILE A 21 -9.73 -8.39 2.88
C ILE A 21 -9.35 -9.57 3.75
N VAL A 22 -10.20 -9.87 4.73
CA VAL A 22 -10.08 -11.05 5.59
C VAL A 22 -11.44 -11.67 5.75
N ASP A 23 -11.59 -12.90 5.29
CA ASP A 23 -12.80 -13.68 5.53
C ASP A 23 -12.40 -15.12 5.86
N GLU A 24 -12.01 -15.36 7.12
CA GLU A 24 -11.57 -16.67 7.61
C GLU A 24 -12.66 -17.76 7.49
N ASP A 25 -13.94 -17.38 7.39
CA ASP A 25 -15.05 -18.32 7.22
C ASP A 25 -15.06 -18.95 5.81
N GLN A 26 -14.56 -18.21 4.81
CA GLN A 26 -14.49 -18.67 3.41
C GLN A 26 -13.07 -19.07 2.99
N PHE A 27 -12.07 -18.35 3.48
CA PHE A 27 -10.66 -18.51 3.13
C PHE A 27 -9.86 -18.73 4.41
N PRO A 28 -9.44 -19.97 4.72
CA PRO A 28 -8.65 -20.25 5.91
C PRO A 28 -7.35 -19.45 5.93
N LEU A 29 -6.93 -19.00 7.12
CA LEU A 29 -5.61 -18.39 7.26
C LEU A 29 -4.51 -19.44 7.03
N HIS A 30 -3.39 -19.01 6.45
CA HIS A 30 -2.24 -19.89 6.28
C HIS A 30 -1.74 -20.40 7.64
N PRO A 31 -1.30 -21.66 7.81
CA PRO A 31 -0.85 -22.19 9.11
C PRO A 31 0.26 -21.37 9.79
N LEU A 32 1.09 -20.70 8.97
CA LEU A 32 2.18 -19.82 9.40
C LEU A 32 1.81 -18.32 9.39
N HIS A 33 0.51 -17.98 9.47
CA HIS A 33 0.06 -16.60 9.59
C HIS A 33 0.76 -15.91 10.77
N PRO A 34 1.25 -14.66 10.59
CA PRO A 34 1.98 -13.95 11.63
C PRO A 34 1.08 -13.44 12.78
N PHE A 35 -0.21 -13.29 12.52
CA PHE A 35 -1.26 -12.89 13.45
C PHE A 35 -2.64 -13.28 12.87
N ARG A 36 -3.69 -13.31 13.69
CA ARG A 36 -5.07 -13.62 13.29
C ARG A 36 -5.95 -12.37 13.36
N PRO A 37 -6.13 -11.61 12.28
CA PRO A 37 -6.94 -10.40 12.29
C PRO A 37 -8.43 -10.72 12.38
N LYS A 38 -9.22 -9.82 12.97
CA LYS A 38 -10.68 -9.89 12.96
C LYS A 38 -11.23 -9.96 11.53
N LYS A 39 -12.36 -10.62 11.33
CA LYS A 39 -13.03 -10.68 10.02
C LYS A 39 -13.29 -9.27 9.44
N ALA A 40 -12.91 -9.06 8.19
CA ALA A 40 -13.02 -7.82 7.42
C ALA A 40 -13.34 -8.17 5.94
N PRO A 41 -14.58 -8.58 5.64
CA PRO A 41 -14.94 -9.09 4.32
C PRO A 41 -15.10 -7.95 3.30
N LEU A 42 -15.17 -8.30 2.02
CA LEU A 42 -15.37 -7.33 0.93
C LEU A 42 -16.59 -6.42 1.13
N SER A 43 -17.69 -6.94 1.67
CA SER A 43 -18.90 -6.14 1.92
C SER A 43 -18.66 -5.00 2.92
N SER A 44 -17.81 -5.22 3.92
CA SER A 44 -17.38 -4.19 4.86
C SER A 44 -16.48 -3.15 4.21
N LEU A 45 -15.56 -3.59 3.34
CA LEU A 45 -14.73 -2.68 2.54
C LEU A 45 -15.59 -1.80 1.63
N GLN A 46 -16.58 -2.37 0.94
CA GLN A 46 -17.49 -1.60 0.09
C GLN A 46 -18.33 -0.60 0.88
N ALA A 47 -18.77 -0.96 2.09
CA ALA A 47 -19.46 -0.03 2.98
C ALA A 47 -18.54 1.12 3.43
N PHE A 48 -17.30 0.80 3.78
CA PHE A 48 -16.26 1.78 4.11
C PHE A 48 -16.00 2.74 2.94
N HIS A 49 -15.74 2.24 1.74
CA HIS A 49 -15.52 3.06 0.55
C HIS A 49 -16.72 3.93 0.17
N ARG A 50 -17.94 3.40 0.24
CA ARG A 50 -19.16 4.22 0.04
C ARG A 50 -19.25 5.38 1.04
N SER A 51 -18.87 5.15 2.30
CA SER A 51 -18.93 6.21 3.31
C SER A 51 -17.92 7.34 3.09
N LEU A 52 -16.84 7.07 2.35
CA LEU A 52 -15.77 8.01 2.04
C LEU A 52 -15.81 8.54 0.60
N GLY A 53 -16.71 8.06 -0.25
CA GLY A 53 -16.77 8.44 -1.68
C GLY A 53 -15.65 7.85 -2.55
N ILE A 54 -14.99 6.78 -2.07
CA ILE A 54 -13.97 6.05 -2.83
C ILE A 54 -14.65 5.13 -3.84
N GLN A 55 -14.14 5.09 -5.08
CA GLN A 55 -14.75 4.37 -6.20
C GLN A 55 -13.94 3.18 -6.67
N HIS A 56 -12.64 3.18 -6.46
CA HIS A 56 -11.73 2.14 -6.93
C HIS A 56 -10.83 1.63 -5.81
N ALA A 57 -10.42 0.37 -5.91
CA ALA A 57 -9.59 -0.29 -4.91
C ALA A 57 -8.46 -1.08 -5.55
N CYS A 58 -7.28 -1.01 -4.94
CA CYS A 58 -6.21 -1.96 -5.14
C CYS A 58 -6.12 -2.90 -3.93
N LEU A 59 -6.57 -4.14 -4.10
CA LEU A 59 -6.52 -5.21 -3.10
C LEU A 59 -5.08 -5.71 -2.95
N ILE A 60 -4.55 -5.69 -1.73
CA ILE A 60 -3.17 -6.11 -1.47
C ILE A 60 -3.18 -7.45 -0.74
N ALA A 61 -2.36 -8.39 -1.22
CA ALA A 61 -2.13 -9.66 -0.56
C ALA A 61 -1.75 -9.45 0.89
N PHE A 62 -2.54 -10.08 1.76
CA PHE A 62 -2.37 -9.96 3.18
C PHE A 62 -1.46 -11.08 3.69
N SER A 63 -0.49 -10.74 4.54
CA SER A 63 0.55 -11.66 5.01
C SER A 63 0.02 -12.89 5.75
N VAL A 64 -1.25 -12.86 6.18
CA VAL A 64 -1.96 -13.96 6.84
C VAL A 64 -2.37 -15.08 5.88
N TYR A 65 -2.46 -14.79 4.59
CA TYR A 65 -2.77 -15.76 3.52
C TYR A 65 -1.52 -16.27 2.79
N HIS A 66 -0.36 -15.67 3.06
CA HIS A 66 0.89 -16.05 2.41
C HIS A 66 0.80 -15.88 0.88
N THR A 67 0.95 -16.95 0.11
CA THR A 67 0.83 -16.96 -1.36
C THR A 67 -0.55 -17.45 -1.84
N ASP A 68 -1.50 -17.68 -0.93
CA ASP A 68 -2.89 -17.96 -1.30
C ASP A 68 -3.57 -16.66 -1.72
N TYR A 69 -3.93 -16.58 -3.00
CA TYR A 69 -4.60 -15.44 -3.62
C TYR A 69 -6.09 -15.70 -3.90
N SER A 70 -6.67 -16.78 -3.36
CA SER A 70 -8.08 -17.15 -3.59
C SER A 70 -9.06 -16.07 -3.12
N SER A 71 -8.78 -15.45 -1.97
CA SER A 71 -9.60 -14.35 -1.45
C SER A 71 -9.56 -13.12 -2.37
N ILE A 72 -8.38 -12.80 -2.92
CA ILE A 72 -8.20 -11.70 -3.86
C ILE A 72 -8.97 -11.98 -5.15
N LEU A 73 -8.84 -13.17 -5.73
CA LEU A 73 -9.53 -13.53 -6.97
C LEU A 73 -11.05 -13.48 -6.81
N ASP A 74 -11.57 -14.02 -5.72
CA ASP A 74 -13.00 -13.93 -5.39
C ASP A 74 -13.43 -12.46 -5.29
N ALA A 75 -12.68 -11.63 -4.58
CA ALA A 75 -13.03 -10.23 -4.43
C ALA A 75 -12.95 -9.43 -5.74
N LEU A 76 -11.96 -9.67 -6.60
CA LEU A 76 -11.86 -9.04 -7.93
C LEU A 76 -13.08 -9.41 -8.79
N SER A 77 -13.49 -10.68 -8.78
CA SER A 77 -14.66 -11.14 -9.53
C SER A 77 -15.96 -10.42 -9.10
N ARG A 78 -16.08 -10.08 -7.81
CA ARG A 78 -17.26 -9.41 -7.24
C ARG A 78 -17.19 -7.88 -7.37
N LEU A 79 -15.99 -7.31 -7.40
CA LEU A 79 -15.79 -5.88 -7.67
C LEU A 79 -16.04 -5.54 -9.14
N GLY A 80 -15.84 -6.51 -10.04
CA GLY A 80 -15.98 -6.36 -11.49
C GLY A 80 -14.83 -5.57 -12.11
N LYS A 81 -14.54 -4.36 -11.60
CA LYS A 81 -13.41 -3.53 -12.01
C LYS A 81 -12.58 -3.09 -10.80
N GLY A 82 -11.63 -3.94 -10.40
CA GLY A 82 -10.66 -3.68 -9.34
C GLY A 82 -9.24 -4.01 -9.79
N ARG A 83 -8.25 -3.68 -8.96
CA ARG A 83 -6.86 -4.09 -9.17
C ARG A 83 -6.34 -4.80 -7.93
N ALA A 84 -5.28 -5.56 -8.10
CA ALA A 84 -4.65 -6.22 -6.97
C ALA A 84 -3.12 -6.34 -7.10
N VAL A 85 -2.51 -6.55 -5.94
CA VAL A 85 -1.11 -6.94 -5.78
C VAL A 85 -1.07 -8.27 -5.05
N ALA A 86 -0.56 -9.31 -5.68
CA ALA A 86 -0.50 -10.67 -5.14
C ALA A 86 0.79 -10.92 -4.33
N CYS A 87 0.83 -12.01 -3.57
CA CYS A 87 2.07 -12.61 -3.11
C CYS A 87 2.26 -13.90 -3.89
N ILE A 88 3.46 -14.15 -4.39
CA ILE A 88 3.80 -15.36 -5.14
C ILE A 88 5.04 -16.00 -4.55
N ASP A 89 5.21 -17.30 -4.79
CA ASP A 89 6.50 -17.95 -4.65
C ASP A 89 7.12 -18.07 -6.07
N PRO A 90 8.18 -17.30 -6.38
CA PRO A 90 8.80 -17.30 -7.70
C PRO A 90 9.32 -18.68 -8.15
N SER A 91 9.56 -19.60 -7.21
CA SER A 91 10.10 -20.93 -7.51
C SER A 91 9.03 -21.95 -7.91
N THR A 92 7.76 -21.69 -7.57
CA THR A 92 6.66 -22.64 -7.78
C THR A 92 5.53 -22.10 -8.65
N VAL A 93 5.37 -20.78 -8.76
CA VAL A 93 4.31 -20.19 -9.59
C VAL A 93 4.54 -20.44 -11.08
N SER A 94 3.53 -21.02 -11.72
CA SER A 94 3.53 -21.29 -13.16
C SER A 94 3.22 -20.05 -14.00
N ASP A 95 3.57 -20.07 -15.28
CA ASP A 95 3.21 -18.99 -16.21
C ASP A 95 1.68 -18.91 -16.43
N GLU A 96 0.99 -20.05 -16.37
CA GLU A 96 -0.47 -20.10 -16.46
C GLU A 96 -1.14 -19.40 -15.28
N GLU A 97 -0.67 -19.66 -14.04
CA GLU A 97 -1.16 -18.94 -12.86
C GLU A 97 -0.91 -17.43 -12.96
N LEU A 98 0.26 -17.01 -13.44
CA LEU A 98 0.55 -15.58 -13.63
C LEU A 98 -0.38 -14.93 -14.66
N GLN A 99 -0.68 -15.64 -15.76
CA GLN A 99 -1.64 -15.17 -16.76
C GLN A 99 -3.05 -15.08 -16.17
N GLN A 100 -3.50 -16.09 -15.43
CA GLN A 100 -4.81 -16.07 -14.76
C GLN A 100 -4.93 -14.90 -13.77
N LEU A 101 -3.87 -14.64 -12.99
CA LEU A 101 -3.80 -13.48 -12.10
C LEU A 101 -3.87 -12.17 -12.89
N HIS A 102 -3.16 -12.08 -14.02
CA HIS A 102 -3.18 -10.90 -14.89
C HIS A 102 -4.59 -10.63 -15.43
N ASP A 103 -5.24 -11.65 -15.97
CA ASP A 103 -6.59 -11.56 -16.54
C ASP A 103 -7.63 -11.20 -15.48
N ALA A 104 -7.43 -11.65 -14.24
CA ALA A 104 -8.28 -11.28 -13.10
C ALA A 104 -8.10 -9.83 -12.62
N GLY A 105 -7.03 -9.14 -13.03
CA GLY A 105 -6.75 -7.73 -12.66
C GLY A 105 -5.57 -7.53 -11.70
N VAL A 106 -4.75 -8.55 -11.45
CA VAL A 106 -3.49 -8.37 -10.71
C VAL A 106 -2.52 -7.56 -11.57
N ARG A 107 -1.85 -6.58 -10.95
CA ARG A 107 -0.87 -5.69 -11.60
C ARG A 107 0.40 -5.51 -10.78
N GLY A 108 0.61 -6.35 -9.77
CA GLY A 108 1.77 -6.28 -8.92
C GLY A 108 2.00 -7.51 -8.07
N ILE A 109 3.20 -7.59 -7.54
CA ILE A 109 3.56 -8.55 -6.50
C ILE A 109 4.13 -7.84 -5.28
N ARG A 110 3.86 -8.37 -4.09
CA ARG A 110 4.28 -7.81 -2.81
C ARG A 110 5.35 -8.65 -2.15
N LEU A 111 6.42 -7.99 -1.71
CA LEU A 111 7.40 -8.54 -0.78
C LEU A 111 7.33 -7.76 0.53
N ASN A 112 6.97 -8.44 1.62
CA ASN A 112 6.78 -7.85 2.94
C ASN A 112 7.79 -8.41 3.94
N MET A 113 8.90 -7.70 4.10
CA MET A 113 9.92 -8.04 5.10
C MET A 113 9.66 -7.33 6.43
N ARG A 114 9.01 -6.16 6.42
CA ARG A 114 8.80 -5.34 7.62
C ARG A 114 7.90 -5.97 8.67
N THR A 115 6.88 -6.72 8.26
CA THR A 115 5.90 -7.31 9.19
C THR A 115 6.51 -8.39 10.07
N ARG A 116 7.51 -9.12 9.56
CA ARG A 116 8.22 -10.18 10.28
C ARG A 116 9.55 -9.71 10.87
N GLY A 117 9.99 -8.50 10.54
CA GLY A 117 11.31 -7.98 10.94
C GLY A 117 12.45 -8.62 10.16
N ASP A 118 12.17 -9.11 8.95
CA ASP A 118 13.15 -9.82 8.13
C ASP A 118 14.15 -8.83 7.50
N PRO A 119 15.42 -9.23 7.30
CA PRO A 119 16.37 -8.46 6.51
C PRO A 119 15.91 -8.35 5.04
N LEU A 120 16.47 -7.38 4.31
CA LEU A 120 16.19 -7.23 2.89
C LEU A 120 16.66 -8.48 2.12
N ASN A 121 15.74 -9.17 1.48
CA ASN A 121 16.05 -10.30 0.62
C ASN A 121 16.16 -9.85 -0.85
N LYS A 122 17.35 -9.40 -1.26
CA LYS A 122 17.64 -8.89 -2.62
C LYS A 122 17.37 -9.95 -3.70
N ALA A 123 17.75 -11.20 -3.42
CA ALA A 123 17.54 -12.30 -4.36
C ALA A 123 16.06 -12.59 -4.61
N ALA A 124 15.24 -12.57 -3.55
CA ALA A 124 13.79 -12.74 -3.69
C ALA A 124 13.16 -11.61 -4.50
N VAL A 125 13.59 -10.36 -4.30
CA VAL A 125 13.10 -9.22 -5.10
C VAL A 125 13.40 -9.41 -6.58
N LEU A 126 14.64 -9.76 -6.93
CA LEU A 126 15.03 -9.95 -8.34
C LEU A 126 14.32 -11.16 -8.97
N ALA A 127 14.26 -12.28 -8.26
CA ALA A 127 13.56 -13.48 -8.73
C ALA A 127 12.08 -13.19 -9.01
N ALA A 128 11.42 -12.46 -8.11
CA ALA A 128 10.02 -12.10 -8.28
C ALA A 128 9.84 -11.09 -9.44
N ALA A 129 10.76 -10.14 -9.59
CA ALA A 129 10.78 -9.22 -10.74
C ALA A 129 10.95 -9.93 -12.07
N ASP A 130 11.83 -10.93 -12.16
CA ASP A 130 12.02 -11.72 -13.38
C ASP A 130 10.74 -12.47 -13.79
N ARG A 131 9.99 -13.03 -12.82
CA ARG A 131 8.73 -13.74 -13.11
C ARG A 131 7.65 -12.84 -13.69
N VAL A 132 7.56 -11.60 -13.22
CA VAL A 132 6.45 -10.70 -13.59
C VAL A 132 6.81 -9.67 -14.66
N ARG A 133 8.08 -9.64 -15.11
CA ARG A 133 8.57 -8.70 -16.14
C ARG A 133 7.74 -8.72 -17.42
N PRO A 134 7.30 -9.86 -17.98
CA PRO A 134 6.48 -9.89 -19.19
C PRO A 134 5.16 -9.12 -19.08
N PHE A 135 4.63 -8.96 -17.87
CA PHE A 135 3.36 -8.29 -17.61
C PHE A 135 3.51 -6.81 -17.25
N GLY A 136 4.75 -6.31 -17.09
CA GLY A 136 5.01 -4.94 -16.65
C GLY A 136 4.49 -4.64 -15.23
N TRP A 137 4.29 -5.67 -14.42
CA TRP A 137 3.74 -5.53 -13.06
C TRP A 137 4.66 -4.75 -12.13
N VAL A 138 4.06 -4.15 -11.10
CA VAL A 138 4.80 -3.41 -10.08
C VAL A 138 5.41 -4.35 -9.05
N ILE A 139 6.58 -3.99 -8.54
CA ILE A 139 7.20 -4.62 -7.37
C ILE A 139 6.89 -3.76 -6.15
N GLN A 140 5.94 -4.20 -5.32
CA GLN A 140 5.63 -3.55 -4.05
C GLN A 140 6.50 -4.13 -2.94
N VAL A 141 7.18 -3.26 -2.19
CA VAL A 141 7.99 -3.63 -1.03
C VAL A 141 7.49 -2.96 0.23
N TYR A 142 7.40 -3.73 1.31
CA TYR A 142 7.25 -3.20 2.66
C TYR A 142 8.50 -3.51 3.48
N ILE A 143 9.34 -2.49 3.62
CA ILE A 143 10.64 -2.49 4.32
C ILE A 143 10.72 -1.28 5.24
N ALA A 144 11.59 -1.30 6.25
CA ALA A 144 11.87 -0.13 7.08
C ALA A 144 12.67 0.92 6.32
N LEU A 145 12.57 2.20 6.71
CA LEU A 145 13.29 3.31 6.07
C LEU A 145 14.80 3.04 5.96
N GLU A 146 15.42 2.55 7.02
CA GLU A 146 16.84 2.19 7.06
C GLU A 146 17.25 1.12 6.03
N GLN A 147 16.34 0.20 5.68
CA GLN A 147 16.60 -0.85 4.70
C GLN A 147 16.63 -0.29 3.27
N ILE A 148 16.12 0.94 3.04
CA ILE A 148 16.18 1.60 1.74
C ILE A 148 17.62 1.86 1.30
N VAL A 149 18.55 2.05 2.24
CA VAL A 149 20.00 2.18 1.95
C VAL A 149 20.51 1.00 1.14
N GLU A 150 20.11 -0.22 1.52
CA GLU A 150 20.52 -1.44 0.82
C GLU A 150 19.66 -1.77 -0.40
N PHE A 151 18.42 -1.27 -0.42
CA PHE A 151 17.47 -1.50 -1.50
C PHE A 151 17.73 -0.59 -2.70
N ALA A 152 18.16 0.66 -2.49
CA ALA A 152 18.32 1.63 -3.56
C ALA A 152 19.25 1.17 -4.71
N PRO A 153 20.41 0.53 -4.45
CA PRO A 153 21.25 -0.03 -5.52
C PRO A 153 20.60 -1.18 -6.31
N LEU A 154 19.53 -1.78 -5.80
CA LEU A 154 18.80 -2.86 -6.45
C LEU A 154 17.80 -2.35 -7.48
N VAL A 155 17.22 -1.16 -7.25
CA VAL A 155 16.11 -0.62 -8.06
C VAL A 155 16.40 -0.58 -9.57
N PRO A 156 17.58 -0.14 -10.04
CA PRO A 156 17.89 -0.16 -11.48
C PRO A 156 17.91 -1.56 -12.09
N GLN A 157 18.21 -2.60 -11.30
CA GLN A 157 18.27 -3.99 -11.74
C GLN A 157 16.88 -4.62 -11.89
N ILE A 158 15.88 -4.10 -11.17
CA ILE A 158 14.50 -4.60 -11.22
C ILE A 158 13.89 -4.37 -12.61
N GLY A 159 14.13 -3.19 -13.20
CA GLY A 159 13.63 -2.83 -14.54
C GLY A 159 12.10 -2.69 -14.65
N LEU A 160 11.39 -2.67 -13.52
CA LEU A 160 9.94 -2.51 -13.41
C LEU A 160 9.61 -1.34 -12.47
N PRO A 161 8.36 -0.83 -12.48
CA PRO A 161 7.93 0.12 -11.46
C PRO A 161 8.03 -0.51 -10.06
N VAL A 162 8.48 0.28 -9.10
CA VAL A 162 8.61 -0.15 -7.71
C VAL A 162 7.72 0.69 -6.82
N VAL A 163 7.04 0.09 -5.85
CA VAL A 163 6.22 0.80 -4.86
C VAL A 163 6.80 0.56 -3.47
N ILE A 164 7.20 1.61 -2.77
CA ILE A 164 7.61 1.55 -1.37
C ILE A 164 6.41 1.91 -0.49
N ASP A 165 5.96 0.98 0.34
CA ASP A 165 4.77 1.14 1.18
C ASP A 165 4.96 2.24 2.26
N HIS A 166 3.84 2.87 2.64
CA HIS A 166 3.71 3.75 3.81
C HIS A 166 4.78 4.84 3.95
N ILE A 167 4.97 5.63 2.89
CA ILE A 167 5.95 6.73 2.82
C ILE A 167 7.36 6.34 3.29
N GLY A 168 7.78 5.09 3.06
CA GLY A 168 9.09 4.60 3.47
C GLY A 168 9.18 4.10 4.91
N ALA A 169 8.07 4.08 5.66
CA ALA A 169 7.96 3.53 7.02
C ALA A 169 9.08 3.99 7.98
N PRO A 170 9.20 5.31 8.24
CA PRO A 170 10.14 5.85 9.21
C PRO A 170 9.87 5.31 10.62
N ASP A 171 10.91 5.28 11.46
CA ASP A 171 10.79 4.88 12.85
C ASP A 171 10.64 6.10 13.77
N GLN A 172 9.45 6.29 14.35
CA GLN A 172 9.19 7.40 15.27
C GLN A 172 10.11 7.41 16.51
N ALA A 173 10.72 6.29 16.88
CA ALA A 173 11.65 6.21 18.01
C ALA A 173 13.06 6.74 17.67
N ARG A 174 13.37 6.96 16.39
CA ARG A 174 14.72 7.36 15.90
C ARG A 174 14.84 8.86 15.59
N GLY A 175 13.89 9.68 16.02
CA GLY A 175 13.86 11.12 15.75
C GLY A 175 13.25 11.47 14.39
N PRO A 176 13.45 12.71 13.89
CA PRO A 176 12.82 13.18 12.65
C PRO A 176 13.14 12.27 11.46
N GLY A 177 12.12 11.91 10.67
CA GLY A 177 12.26 10.97 9.55
C GLY A 177 13.32 11.41 8.52
N ARG A 178 13.48 12.73 8.34
CA ARG A 178 14.44 13.34 7.39
C ARG A 178 15.91 13.14 7.78
N LEU A 179 16.17 12.77 9.03
CA LEU A 179 17.50 12.52 9.57
C LEU A 179 17.82 11.02 9.67
N GLN A 180 16.86 10.14 9.35
CA GLN A 180 17.04 8.71 9.46
C GLN A 180 17.78 8.14 8.23
N PRO A 181 18.58 7.06 8.41
CA PRO A 181 19.18 6.34 7.29
C PRO A 181 18.12 5.91 6.28
N GLY A 182 18.40 6.03 4.98
CA GLY A 182 17.48 5.64 3.91
C GLY A 182 16.56 6.76 3.42
N TYR A 183 16.45 7.88 4.14
CA TYR A 183 15.64 9.01 3.71
C TYR A 183 16.16 9.67 2.42
N ALA A 184 17.46 9.95 2.35
CA ALA A 184 18.06 10.54 1.16
C ALA A 184 17.88 9.63 -0.05
N GLU A 185 18.09 8.32 0.14
CA GLU A 185 17.89 7.31 -0.89
C GLU A 185 16.42 7.22 -1.34
N LEU A 186 15.45 7.27 -0.42
CA LEU A 186 14.03 7.31 -0.77
C LEU A 186 13.71 8.52 -1.66
N ILE A 187 14.17 9.70 -1.28
CA ILE A 187 13.94 10.94 -2.04
C ILE A 187 14.60 10.86 -3.43
N ASP A 188 15.84 10.38 -3.52
CA ASP A 188 16.52 10.21 -4.81
C ASP A 188 15.85 9.16 -5.70
N LEU A 189 15.42 8.04 -5.13
CA LEU A 189 14.65 7.02 -5.83
C LEU A 189 13.34 7.58 -6.40
N LEU A 190 12.60 8.38 -5.63
CA LEU A 190 11.37 9.00 -6.10
C LEU A 190 11.61 9.96 -7.27
N ARG A 191 12.72 10.70 -7.29
CA ARG A 191 13.11 11.59 -8.40
C ARG A 191 13.37 10.84 -9.71
N THR A 192 13.76 9.56 -9.65
CA THR A 192 14.00 8.76 -10.87
C THR A 192 12.72 8.57 -11.70
N GLY A 193 11.55 8.66 -11.08
CA GLY A 193 10.28 8.35 -11.72
C GLY A 193 10.03 6.84 -11.94
N GLN A 194 10.93 5.94 -11.52
CA GLN A 194 10.68 4.50 -11.49
C GLN A 194 9.98 4.06 -10.20
N VAL A 195 10.29 4.74 -9.09
CA VAL A 195 9.80 4.41 -7.75
C VAL A 195 8.60 5.27 -7.40
N TRP A 196 7.63 4.64 -6.76
CA TRP A 196 6.40 5.21 -6.22
C TRP A 196 6.38 5.01 -4.71
N THR A 197 5.57 5.80 -4.01
CA THR A 197 5.22 5.53 -2.63
C THR A 197 3.74 5.74 -2.35
N LYS A 198 3.26 5.19 -1.23
CA LYS A 198 1.87 5.30 -0.80
C LYS A 198 1.74 6.29 0.35
N LEU A 199 1.01 7.38 0.15
CA LEU A 199 0.56 8.29 1.21
C LEU A 199 -0.48 7.54 2.06
N SER A 200 0.03 6.83 3.06
CA SER A 200 -0.73 5.86 3.86
C SER A 200 -0.03 5.62 5.19
N GLY A 201 -0.77 5.10 6.17
CA GLY A 201 -0.19 4.52 7.37
C GLY A 201 0.50 5.51 8.31
N THR A 202 0.32 6.83 8.18
CA THR A 202 0.98 7.79 9.09
C THR A 202 0.57 7.64 10.55
N TYR A 203 -0.65 7.13 10.78
CA TYR A 203 -1.15 6.71 12.10
C TYR A 203 -0.39 5.51 12.69
N ARG A 204 0.50 4.85 11.94
CA ARG A 204 1.41 3.80 12.47
C ARG A 204 2.61 4.40 13.21
N PHE A 205 2.92 5.66 12.96
CA PHE A 205 4.01 6.41 13.60
C PHE A 205 3.50 7.80 14.04
N PRO A 206 2.47 7.86 14.91
CA PRO A 206 1.78 9.10 15.27
C PRO A 206 2.69 10.12 15.96
N ASN A 207 3.82 9.68 16.51
CA ASN A 207 4.78 10.51 17.24
C ASN A 207 6.05 10.80 16.43
N LEU A 208 6.06 10.55 15.10
CA LEU A 208 7.20 10.90 14.27
C LEU A 208 7.43 12.42 14.31
N PRO A 209 8.59 12.91 14.78
CA PRO A 209 8.90 14.33 14.74
C PRO A 209 8.92 14.85 13.30
N ASP A 210 8.42 16.06 13.10
CA ASP A 210 8.39 16.77 11.81
C ASP A 210 7.69 15.96 10.68
N LEU A 211 6.63 15.23 11.03
CA LEU A 211 5.86 14.40 10.08
C LEU A 211 5.30 15.23 8.92
N ASP A 212 4.80 16.43 9.19
CA ASP A 212 4.19 17.28 8.16
C ASP A 212 5.24 17.75 7.15
N GLU A 213 6.43 18.15 7.61
CA GLU A 213 7.57 18.49 6.77
C GLU A 213 8.06 17.28 5.97
N TYR A 214 8.13 16.10 6.61
CA TYR A 214 8.52 14.85 5.96
C TYR A 214 7.61 14.51 4.79
N VAL A 215 6.29 14.54 5.01
CA VAL A 215 5.30 14.25 3.96
C VAL A 215 5.34 15.32 2.88
N ALA A 216 5.41 16.61 3.24
CA ALA A 216 5.46 17.69 2.28
C ALA A 216 6.71 17.60 1.37
N ASP A 217 7.86 17.15 1.88
CA ASP A 217 9.08 16.94 1.08
C ASP A 217 8.88 15.85 0.02
N ILE A 218 8.25 14.72 0.40
CA ILE A 218 7.90 13.63 -0.52
C ILE A 218 6.94 14.12 -1.62
N LEU A 219 5.87 14.82 -1.23
CA LEU A 219 4.88 15.34 -2.18
C LEU A 219 5.46 16.38 -3.14
N ARG A 220 6.36 17.24 -2.67
CA ARG A 220 7.09 18.21 -3.53
C ARG A 220 8.06 17.50 -4.47
N THR A 221 8.76 16.48 -3.98
CA THR A 221 9.79 15.78 -4.74
C THR A 221 9.22 15.00 -5.90
N ALA A 222 8.11 14.28 -5.70
CA ALA A 222 7.57 13.39 -6.73
C ALA A 222 6.04 13.37 -6.73
N PRO A 223 5.39 14.50 -7.06
CA PRO A 223 3.92 14.62 -7.05
C PRO A 223 3.23 13.63 -8.01
N ASP A 224 3.93 13.16 -9.04
CA ASP A 224 3.45 12.17 -10.02
C ASP A 224 3.79 10.72 -9.63
N ARG A 225 4.32 10.48 -8.43
CA ARG A 225 4.74 9.15 -7.94
C ARG A 225 4.21 8.80 -6.55
N VAL A 226 3.15 9.48 -6.14
CA VAL A 226 2.49 9.23 -4.85
C VAL A 226 1.04 8.83 -5.09
N VAL A 227 0.59 7.76 -4.45
CA VAL A 227 -0.82 7.33 -4.44
C VAL A 227 -1.36 7.35 -3.02
N TRP A 228 -2.64 7.70 -2.84
CA TRP A 228 -3.28 7.59 -1.53
C TRP A 228 -3.73 6.17 -1.23
N ALA A 229 -3.68 5.79 0.05
CA ALA A 229 -4.14 4.50 0.52
C ALA A 229 -4.59 4.57 1.99
N SER A 230 -5.74 3.97 2.30
CA SER A 230 -6.25 3.90 3.66
C SER A 230 -5.47 2.91 4.52
N ASP A 231 -4.96 1.83 3.91
CA ASP A 231 -4.42 0.66 4.61
C ASP A 231 -5.48 -0.01 5.51
N TRP A 232 -6.75 0.08 5.09
CA TRP A 232 -7.88 -0.65 5.66
C TRP A 232 -7.60 -2.17 5.60
N PRO A 233 -7.93 -2.94 6.65
CA PRO A 233 -8.71 -2.59 7.84
C PRO A 233 -7.87 -2.08 9.02
N HIS A 234 -6.69 -1.51 8.79
CA HIS A 234 -5.82 -0.93 9.83
C HIS A 234 -5.28 -1.98 10.81
N SER A 235 -4.73 -3.07 10.27
CA SER A 235 -4.13 -4.13 11.08
C SER A 235 -3.00 -3.62 11.99
N GLY A 236 -3.00 -4.13 13.22
CA GLY A 236 -1.96 -3.90 14.20
C GLY A 236 -0.62 -4.55 13.85
N GLY A 237 -0.64 -5.63 13.04
CA GLY A 237 0.54 -6.44 12.72
C GLY A 237 0.95 -7.36 13.88
N VAL A 238 2.15 -7.95 13.80
CA VAL A 238 2.67 -8.87 14.83
C VAL A 238 2.73 -8.22 16.22
N GLU A 239 3.08 -6.94 16.28
CA GLU A 239 3.25 -6.17 17.53
C GLU A 239 1.95 -6.03 18.33
N ALA A 240 0.78 -6.22 17.71
CA ALA A 240 -0.52 -6.11 18.36
C ALA A 240 -1.16 -7.47 18.67
N ASN A 241 -0.39 -8.57 18.66
CA ASN A 241 -0.91 -9.89 19.02
C ASN A 241 -1.42 -9.89 20.48
N PRO A 242 -2.69 -10.26 20.74
CA PRO A 242 -3.23 -10.30 22.10
C PRO A 242 -2.46 -11.26 22.99
N GLY A 243 -1.76 -10.71 23.99
CA GLY A 243 -0.87 -11.47 24.88
C GLY A 243 0.33 -12.09 24.16
N GLY A 244 0.70 -11.58 22.98
CA GLY A 244 1.76 -12.15 22.14
C GLY A 244 1.35 -13.42 21.37
N ASP A 245 0.10 -13.87 21.50
CA ASP A 245 -0.37 -15.08 20.80
C ASP A 245 -0.97 -14.74 19.44
N ARG A 246 -0.31 -15.21 18.38
CA ARG A 246 -0.73 -15.03 16.99
C ARG A 246 -2.06 -15.70 16.64
N LYS A 247 -2.52 -16.67 17.44
CA LYS A 247 -3.77 -17.42 17.19
C LYS A 247 -5.01 -16.72 17.74
N ASN A 248 -4.83 -15.75 18.64
CA ASN A 248 -5.92 -14.97 19.17
C ASN A 248 -6.38 -13.91 18.16
N VAL A 249 -7.69 -13.70 18.11
CA VAL A 249 -8.27 -12.69 17.21
C VAL A 249 -7.80 -11.30 17.63
N GLN A 250 -7.12 -10.62 16.72
CA GLN A 250 -6.63 -9.26 16.86
C GLN A 250 -7.67 -8.26 16.37
N GLU A 251 -8.01 -7.30 17.23
CA GLU A 251 -8.81 -6.13 16.85
C GLU A 251 -7.99 -5.13 16.02
N TYR A 252 -8.69 -4.32 15.23
CA TYR A 252 -8.07 -3.32 14.36
C TYR A 252 -7.72 -2.04 15.10
N ARG A 253 -6.71 -1.32 14.59
CA ARG A 253 -6.39 0.03 15.06
C ARG A 253 -7.63 0.91 14.85
N GLN A 254 -7.94 1.73 15.85
CA GLN A 254 -8.99 2.74 15.71
C GLN A 254 -8.40 3.94 14.98
N VAL A 255 -8.76 4.09 13.71
CA VAL A 255 -8.31 5.16 12.84
C VAL A 255 -9.52 6.02 12.45
N ASP A 256 -9.36 7.34 12.53
CA ASP A 256 -10.33 8.29 11.96
C ASP A 256 -9.92 8.59 10.51
N ASP A 257 -10.43 7.79 9.57
CA ASP A 257 -10.10 7.92 8.15
C ASP A 257 -10.55 9.27 7.56
N ALA A 258 -11.63 9.85 8.06
CA ALA A 258 -12.08 11.16 7.61
C ALA A 258 -11.08 12.25 8.02
N ALA A 259 -10.58 12.19 9.26
CA ALA A 259 -9.51 13.08 9.72
C ALA A 259 -8.19 12.82 8.96
N PHE A 260 -7.86 11.57 8.64
CA PHE A 260 -6.68 11.23 7.85
C PHE A 260 -6.77 11.80 6.42
N ILE A 261 -7.92 11.66 5.76
CA ILE A 261 -8.17 12.26 4.44
C ILE A 261 -8.06 13.79 4.52
N ALA A 262 -8.69 14.42 5.53
CA ALA A 262 -8.61 15.86 5.74
C ALA A 262 -7.16 16.33 5.91
N ARG A 263 -6.34 15.59 6.65
CA ARG A 263 -4.89 15.87 6.81
C ARG A 263 -4.15 15.72 5.48
N CYS A 264 -4.43 14.68 4.70
CA CYS A 264 -3.82 14.51 3.38
C CYS A 264 -4.20 15.66 2.41
N ARG A 265 -5.45 16.13 2.46
CA ARG A 265 -5.92 17.31 1.72
C ARG A 265 -5.22 18.58 2.16
N GLN A 266 -4.94 18.73 3.46
CA GLN A 266 -4.14 19.84 3.98
C GLN A 266 -2.71 19.82 3.42
N TRP A 267 -2.03 18.67 3.43
CA TRP A 267 -0.69 18.56 2.84
C TRP A 267 -0.68 18.92 1.34
N CYS A 268 -1.74 18.58 0.60
CA CYS A 268 -1.86 19.00 -0.80
C CYS A 268 -1.90 20.53 -0.93
N ARG A 269 -2.68 21.22 -0.07
CA ARG A 269 -2.75 22.69 -0.03
C ARG A 269 -1.40 23.31 0.36
N ASP A 270 -0.71 22.75 1.34
CA ASP A 270 0.57 23.28 1.83
C ASP A 270 1.70 23.13 0.80
N VAL A 271 1.58 22.15 -0.10
CA VAL A 271 2.58 21.86 -1.14
C VAL A 271 2.29 22.58 -2.45
N GLU A 272 1.05 22.51 -2.94
CA GLU A 272 0.64 23.13 -4.20
C GLU A 272 0.33 24.62 -4.06
N GLY A 273 -0.11 25.05 -2.87
CA GLY A 273 -0.78 26.34 -2.67
C GLY A 273 -2.24 26.31 -3.12
N GLY A 274 -2.95 27.42 -2.88
CA GLY A 274 -4.35 27.57 -3.28
C GLY A 274 -5.26 26.48 -2.68
N THR A 275 -6.05 25.80 -3.51
CA THR A 275 -6.99 24.76 -3.08
C THR A 275 -6.35 23.37 -2.92
N GLY A 276 -5.13 23.15 -3.42
CA GLY A 276 -4.48 21.83 -3.43
C GLY A 276 -5.16 20.78 -4.32
N GLU A 277 -6.03 21.21 -5.23
CA GLU A 277 -6.90 20.30 -5.97
C GLU A 277 -6.16 19.52 -7.07
N GLN A 278 -5.13 20.11 -7.71
CA GLN A 278 -4.42 19.42 -8.78
C GLN A 278 -3.56 18.28 -8.21
N LEU A 279 -2.87 18.53 -7.11
CA LEU A 279 -2.06 17.53 -6.41
C LEU A 279 -2.94 16.44 -5.81
N ALA A 280 -4.10 16.80 -5.23
CA ALA A 280 -5.04 15.80 -4.75
C ALA A 280 -5.62 14.96 -5.92
N ARG A 281 -5.95 15.58 -7.05
CA ARG A 281 -6.39 14.82 -8.23
C ARG A 281 -5.32 13.85 -8.72
N LYS A 282 -4.05 14.28 -8.74
CA LYS A 282 -2.91 13.39 -9.04
C LYS A 282 -2.88 12.20 -8.09
N ILE A 283 -2.82 12.45 -6.79
CA ILE A 283 -2.60 11.40 -5.77
C ILE A 283 -3.75 10.40 -5.68
N TRP A 284 -5.00 10.83 -5.81
CA TRP A 284 -6.17 9.94 -5.66
C TRP A 284 -6.70 9.38 -6.98
N VAL A 285 -6.43 10.00 -8.13
CA VAL A 285 -7.05 9.60 -9.41
C VAL A 285 -6.01 9.27 -10.47
N GLU A 286 -5.17 10.23 -10.86
CA GLU A 286 -4.31 10.08 -12.06
C GLU A 286 -3.14 9.12 -11.80
N ASN A 287 -2.47 9.27 -10.65
CA ASN A 287 -1.34 8.44 -10.26
C ASN A 287 -1.76 6.98 -10.07
N PRO A 288 -2.83 6.65 -9.31
CA PRO A 288 -3.31 5.27 -9.20
C PRO A 288 -3.67 4.66 -10.54
N ARG A 289 -4.35 5.39 -11.43
CA ARG A 289 -4.69 4.87 -12.75
C ARG A 289 -3.45 4.49 -13.57
N LYS A 290 -2.42 5.33 -13.53
CA LYS A 290 -1.14 5.03 -14.19
C LYS A 290 -0.41 3.86 -13.53
N LEU A 291 -0.32 3.86 -12.20
CA LEU A 291 0.40 2.84 -11.43
C LEU A 291 -0.25 1.46 -11.60
N TRP A 292 -1.58 1.40 -11.56
CA TRP A 292 -2.35 0.16 -11.62
C TRP A 292 -2.82 -0.20 -13.03
N GLN A 293 -2.25 0.43 -14.06
CA GLN A 293 -2.54 0.16 -15.47
C GLN A 293 -4.06 0.14 -15.72
N TRP A 294 -4.74 1.20 -15.31
CA TRP A 294 -6.17 1.33 -15.45
C TRP A 294 -6.54 2.13 -16.69
N ASP A 295 -7.40 1.54 -17.50
CA ASP A 295 -8.09 2.20 -18.61
C ASP A 295 -9.60 2.19 -18.34
N ASP A 296 -10.32 3.23 -18.75
CA ASP A 296 -11.78 3.28 -18.61
C ASP A 296 -12.49 2.38 -19.65
N ASP A 297 -11.80 2.05 -20.73
CA ASP A 297 -12.30 1.22 -21.83
C ASP A 297 -12.17 -0.30 -21.57
N GLU A 298 -11.48 -0.72 -20.49
CA GLU A 298 -11.47 -2.10 -19.96
C GLU A 298 -12.64 -2.36 -19.01
#